data_AF-A0A5X8YU32-F1
#
_entry.id   AF-A0A5X8YU32-F1
#
_cell.length_a   1.000
_cell.length_b   1.000
_cell.length_c   1.000
_cell.angle_alpha   90.00
_cell.angle_beta   90.00
_cell.angle_gamma   90.00
#
_symmetry.space_group_name_H-M   'P 1'
#
loop_
_entity.id
_entity.type
_entity.pdbx_description
1 polymer ?
#
loop_
_entity_poly.entity_id
_entity_poly.type
_entity_poly.pdbx_seq_one_letter_code
_entity_poly.pdbx_strand_id
1 'polypeptide(L)'
;MNYLELENDKLKLENKDIRSKMMKTEAALNSANEYLQTVVSKHDDFILKRGKSYALTENNLYISAQNVYSTTVEGQFDNEPYTLELGKSKDFSVGNLTCKVVLTSIAYMDNEASFSKSCYDKSKQPKF
;
A
#
# COMPACT_ATOMS: atom_id res chain seq x y z
N MET A 1 48.72 -0.36 -28.43
CA MET A 1 47.61 -0.61 -27.49
C MET A 1 47.16 -2.03 -27.66
N ASN A 2 47.12 -2.79 -26.57
CA ASN A 2 46.79 -4.21 -26.58
C ASN A 2 45.26 -4.38 -26.61
N TYR A 3 44.74 -5.40 -27.31
CA TYR A 3 43.29 -5.63 -27.43
C TYR A 3 42.59 -5.69 -26.06
N LEU A 4 43.26 -6.30 -25.09
CA LEU A 4 42.82 -6.40 -23.69
C LEU A 4 42.73 -5.04 -22.97
N GLU A 5 43.60 -4.07 -23.30
CA GLU A 5 43.53 -2.73 -22.72
C GLU A 5 42.30 -1.97 -23.23
N LEU A 6 42.03 -2.09 -24.53
CA LEU A 6 40.89 -1.45 -25.19
C LEU A 6 39.56 -2.02 -24.69
N GLU A 7 39.50 -3.34 -24.47
CA GLU A 7 38.33 -4.03 -23.92
C GLU A 7 38.10 -3.68 -22.45
N ASN A 8 39.16 -3.57 -21.64
CA ASN A 8 39.07 -3.17 -20.24
C ASN A 8 38.57 -1.71 -20.10
N ASP A 9 39.04 -0.79 -20.94
CA ASP A 9 38.58 0.59 -20.92
C ASP A 9 37.11 0.72 -21.39
N LYS A 10 36.69 -0.11 -22.35
CA LYS A 10 35.27 -0.22 -22.73
C LYS A 10 34.40 -0.72 -21.58
N LEU A 11 34.82 -1.78 -20.89
CA LEU A 11 34.09 -2.33 -19.73
C LEU A 11 34.01 -1.35 -18.55
N LYS A 12 35.03 -0.51 -18.33
CA LYS A 12 34.98 0.55 -17.32
C LYS A 12 33.94 1.63 -17.68
N LEU A 13 33.88 2.01 -18.95
CA LEU A 13 32.89 2.99 -19.43
C LEU A 13 31.47 2.44 -19.31
N GLU A 14 31.24 1.19 -19.71
CA GLU A 14 29.94 0.52 -19.57
C GLU A 14 29.53 0.40 -18.10
N ASN A 15 30.45 0.00 -17.21
CA ASN A 15 30.17 -0.05 -15.77
C ASN A 15 29.82 1.32 -15.19
N LYS A 16 30.49 2.38 -15.64
CA LYS A 16 30.20 3.75 -15.20
C LYS A 16 28.80 4.18 -15.66
N ASP A 17 28.43 3.86 -16.90
CA ASP A 17 27.10 4.15 -17.44
C ASP A 17 26.00 3.37 -16.71
N ILE A 18 26.19 2.06 -16.47
CA ILE A 18 25.26 1.22 -15.71
C ILE A 18 25.05 1.77 -14.30
N ARG A 19 26.13 2.12 -13.58
CA ARG A 19 26.04 2.72 -12.24
C ARG A 19 25.28 4.05 -12.25
N SER A 20 25.55 4.90 -13.24
CA SER A 20 24.84 6.18 -13.38
C SER A 20 23.34 5.98 -13.64
N LYS A 21 22.97 5.04 -14.51
CA LYS A 21 21.57 4.68 -14.77
C LYS A 21 20.89 4.13 -13.52
N MET A 22 21.56 3.23 -12.79
CA MET A 22 21.04 2.66 -11.55
C MET A 22 20.73 3.75 -10.51
N MET A 23 21.66 4.69 -10.28
CA MET A 23 21.45 5.81 -9.36
C MET A 23 20.27 6.70 -9.77
N LYS A 24 20.10 6.98 -11.07
CA LYS A 24 18.97 7.77 -11.57
C LYS A 24 17.64 7.05 -11.35
N THR A 25 17.59 5.75 -11.63
CA THR A 25 16.38 4.94 -11.41
C THR A 25 16.04 4.85 -9.92
N GLU A 26 17.04 4.68 -9.06
CA GLU A 26 16.85 4.64 -7.62
C GLU A 26 16.33 5.98 -7.06
N ALA A 27 16.88 7.11 -7.53
CA ALA A 27 16.37 8.43 -7.16
C ALA A 27 14.91 8.65 -7.62
N ALA A 28 14.56 8.22 -8.83
CA ALA A 28 13.19 8.29 -9.32
C ALA A 28 12.24 7.41 -8.50
N LEU A 29 12.67 6.21 -8.12
CA LEU A 29 11.89 5.29 -7.28
C LEU A 29 11.68 5.87 -5.87
N ASN A 30 12.71 6.47 -5.28
CA ASN A 30 12.61 7.13 -3.98
C ASN A 30 11.64 8.31 -4.01
N SER A 31 11.73 9.17 -5.04
CA SER A 31 10.80 10.29 -5.20
C SER A 31 9.35 9.83 -5.38
N ALA A 32 9.11 8.78 -6.18
CA ALA A 32 7.79 8.19 -6.32
C ALA A 32 7.25 7.61 -4.99
N ASN A 33 8.11 6.97 -4.19
CA ASN A 33 7.74 6.47 -2.87
C ASN A 33 7.42 7.59 -1.88
N GLU A 34 8.21 8.68 -1.86
CA GLU A 34 7.92 9.86 -1.04
C GLU A 34 6.56 10.46 -1.38
N TYR A 35 6.25 10.58 -2.67
CA TYR A 35 4.94 11.03 -3.13
C TYR A 35 3.81 10.08 -2.67
N LEU A 36 4.01 8.76 -2.76
CA LEU A 36 3.04 7.79 -2.23
C LEU A 36 2.82 7.97 -0.72
N GLN A 37 3.86 8.30 0.05
CA GLN A 37 3.72 8.58 1.48
C GLN A 37 2.93 9.86 1.77
N THR A 38 2.90 10.83 0.84
CA THR A 38 2.13 12.06 1.00
C THR A 38 0.65 11.90 0.65
N VAL A 39 0.32 11.05 -0.32
CA VAL A 39 -1.08 10.86 -0.80
C VAL A 39 -1.83 9.74 -0.07
N VAL A 40 -1.12 8.82 0.60
CA VAL A 40 -1.76 7.77 1.40
C VAL A 40 -1.97 8.27 2.83
N SER A 41 -3.23 8.44 3.25
CA SER A 41 -3.57 8.75 4.65
C SER A 41 -2.99 7.70 5.60
N LYS A 42 -2.04 8.11 6.45
CA LYS A 42 -1.34 7.20 7.38
C LYS A 42 -2.25 6.69 8.49
N HIS A 43 -3.23 7.48 8.90
CA HIS A 43 -4.29 7.10 9.81
C HIS A 43 -5.59 7.76 9.36
N ASP A 44 -6.66 6.98 9.27
CA ASP A 44 -7.95 7.46 8.80
C ASP A 44 -9.07 6.57 9.36
N ASP A 45 -10.13 7.19 9.86
CA ASP A 45 -11.30 6.49 10.40
C ASP A 45 -12.52 6.82 9.54
N PHE A 46 -13.25 5.81 9.10
CA PHE A 46 -14.36 5.99 8.17
C PHE A 46 -15.51 5.03 8.46
N ILE A 47 -16.72 5.42 8.04
CA ILE A 47 -17.94 4.63 8.20
C ILE A 47 -18.41 4.20 6.82
N LEU A 48 -18.73 2.93 6.67
CA LEU A 48 -19.33 2.37 5.47
C LEU A 48 -20.74 1.88 5.75
N LYS A 49 -21.67 2.35 4.92
CA LYS A 49 -23.01 1.79 4.80
C LYS A 49 -23.02 0.58 3.89
N ARG A 50 -23.97 -0.32 4.11
CA ARG A 50 -24.26 -1.41 3.19
C ARG A 50 -24.46 -0.89 1.76
N GLY A 51 -23.82 -1.57 0.80
CA GLY A 51 -23.80 -1.23 -0.62
C GLY A 51 -22.91 -0.04 -0.98
N LYS A 52 -22.12 0.49 -0.05
CA LYS A 52 -21.19 1.60 -0.30
C LYS A 52 -19.74 1.13 -0.29
N SER A 53 -18.89 1.98 -0.88
CA SER A 53 -17.46 1.78 -1.01
C SER A 53 -16.70 3.01 -0.52
N TYR A 54 -15.50 2.79 -0.02
CA TYR A 54 -14.58 3.81 0.47
C TYR A 54 -13.23 3.66 -0.23
N ALA A 55 -12.66 4.79 -0.66
CA ALA A 55 -11.35 4.83 -1.28
C ALA A 55 -10.25 4.74 -0.20
N LEU A 56 -9.49 3.65 -0.19
CA LEU A 56 -8.37 3.47 0.73
C LEU A 56 -7.11 4.23 0.30
N THR A 57 -6.99 4.48 -1.00
CA THR A 57 -5.94 5.29 -1.60
C THR A 57 -6.56 6.20 -2.66
N GLU A 58 -5.94 7.35 -2.93
CA GLU A 58 -6.35 8.23 -4.04
C GLU A 58 -6.23 7.55 -5.41
N ASN A 59 -5.48 6.44 -5.51
CA ASN A 59 -5.20 5.69 -6.74
C ASN A 59 -6.03 4.39 -6.88
N ASN A 60 -7.34 4.47 -6.67
CA ASN A 60 -8.33 3.43 -7.02
C ASN A 60 -8.37 2.14 -6.20
N LEU A 61 -7.74 2.06 -5.01
CA LEU A 61 -7.98 0.92 -4.12
C LEU A 61 -9.22 1.18 -3.27
N TYR A 62 -10.23 0.32 -3.36
CA TYR A 62 -11.48 0.47 -2.63
C TYR A 62 -11.78 -0.72 -1.73
N ILE A 63 -12.42 -0.43 -0.60
CA ILE A 63 -13.11 -1.42 0.21
C ILE A 63 -14.61 -1.11 0.17
N SER A 64 -15.43 -2.14 0.06
CA SER A 64 -16.89 -2.02 0.07
C SER A 64 -17.51 -2.89 1.15
N ALA A 65 -18.67 -2.48 1.65
CA ALA A 65 -19.46 -3.28 2.57
C ALA A 65 -20.73 -3.77 1.85
N GLN A 66 -20.77 -5.03 1.43
CA GLN A 66 -21.93 -5.61 0.74
C GLN A 66 -23.00 -6.10 1.73
N ASN A 67 -22.57 -6.75 2.81
CA ASN A 67 -23.43 -7.17 3.91
C ASN A 67 -22.81 -6.77 5.25
N VAL A 68 -23.64 -6.29 6.17
CA VAL A 68 -23.25 -5.92 7.53
C VAL A 68 -24.08 -6.79 8.47
N TYR A 69 -23.40 -7.63 9.27
CA TYR A 69 -24.01 -8.50 10.29
C TYR A 69 -23.67 -7.98 11.68
N SER A 70 -24.18 -8.61 12.73
CA SER A 70 -23.94 -8.17 14.11
C SER A 70 -22.47 -8.22 14.53
N THR A 71 -21.65 -9.08 13.92
CA THR A 71 -20.24 -9.30 14.27
C THR A 71 -19.28 -9.27 13.10
N THR A 72 -19.78 -9.27 11.86
CA THR A 72 -18.97 -9.38 10.65
C THR A 72 -19.44 -8.41 9.56
N VAL A 73 -18.52 -8.05 8.66
CA VAL A 73 -18.82 -7.37 7.40
C VAL A 73 -18.29 -8.21 6.26
N GLU A 74 -19.12 -8.41 5.24
CA GLU A 74 -18.71 -8.99 3.97
C GLU A 74 -18.69 -7.92 2.89
N GLY A 75 -17.74 -8.02 1.98
CA GLY A 75 -17.70 -7.11 0.84
C GLY A 75 -16.59 -7.44 -0.13
N GLN A 76 -16.19 -6.42 -0.89
CA GLN A 76 -15.12 -6.53 -1.88
C GLN A 76 -13.98 -5.60 -1.49
N PHE A 77 -12.76 -6.12 -1.58
CA PHE A 77 -11.51 -5.41 -1.45
C PHE A 77 -10.71 -5.69 -2.72
N ASP A 78 -10.43 -4.66 -3.53
CA ASP A 78 -9.71 -4.82 -4.81
C ASP A 78 -10.31 -5.88 -5.76
N ASN A 79 -11.64 -5.98 -5.80
CA ASN A 79 -12.39 -7.02 -6.54
C ASN A 79 -12.23 -8.45 -6.01
N GLU A 80 -11.63 -8.65 -4.84
CA GLU A 80 -11.66 -9.91 -4.11
C GLU A 80 -12.71 -9.86 -2.99
N PRO A 81 -13.52 -10.91 -2.82
CA PRO A 81 -14.43 -11.00 -1.70
C PRO A 81 -13.64 -11.09 -0.39
N TYR A 82 -14.13 -10.41 0.65
CA TYR A 82 -13.60 -10.54 1.99
C TYR A 82 -14.73 -10.68 3.01
N THR A 83 -14.40 -11.31 4.13
CA THR A 83 -15.18 -11.28 5.36
C THR A 83 -14.27 -10.78 6.47
N LEU A 84 -14.71 -9.78 7.21
CA LEU A 84 -13.95 -9.20 8.32
C LEU A 84 -14.81 -9.24 9.59
N GLU A 85 -14.30 -9.90 10.63
CA GLU A 85 -14.89 -9.91 11.96
C GLU A 85 -14.52 -8.66 12.76
N LEU A 86 -15.37 -8.29 13.71
CA LEU A 86 -15.14 -7.16 14.61
C LEU A 86 -13.81 -7.32 15.35
N GLY A 87 -12.98 -6.27 15.31
CA GLY A 87 -11.63 -6.23 15.88
C GLY A 87 -10.55 -6.92 15.04
N LYS A 88 -10.90 -7.55 13.91
CA LYS A 88 -9.91 -8.11 12.98
C LYS A 88 -9.50 -7.09 11.93
N SER A 89 -8.35 -7.34 11.30
CA SER A 89 -7.79 -6.51 10.25
C SER A 89 -7.65 -7.23 8.92
N LYS A 90 -7.75 -6.46 7.84
CA LYS A 90 -7.30 -6.85 6.50
C LYS A 90 -6.09 -5.99 6.15
N ASP A 91 -4.99 -6.66 5.86
CA ASP A 91 -3.72 -6.01 5.52
C ASP A 91 -3.56 -5.91 4.00
N PHE A 92 -2.89 -4.85 3.55
CA PHE A 92 -2.56 -4.61 2.15
C PHE A 92 -1.29 -3.77 2.03
N SER A 93 -0.69 -3.73 0.83
CA SER A 93 0.54 -2.98 0.59
C SER A 93 0.33 -1.94 -0.51
N VAL A 94 0.93 -0.76 -0.33
CA VAL A 94 0.92 0.33 -1.30
C VAL A 94 2.34 0.85 -1.43
N GLY A 95 3.03 0.48 -2.51
CA GLY A 95 4.47 0.69 -2.63
C GLY A 95 5.22 0.06 -1.45
N ASN A 96 6.00 0.85 -0.72
CA ASN A 96 6.74 0.41 0.48
C ASN A 96 5.93 0.48 1.78
N LEU A 97 4.68 0.97 1.73
CA LEU A 97 3.82 1.06 2.90
C LEU A 97 3.07 -0.26 3.09
N THR A 98 3.03 -0.73 4.33
CA THR A 98 2.10 -1.76 4.76
C THR A 98 0.95 -1.07 5.48
N CYS A 99 -0.25 -1.33 5.01
CA CYS A 99 -1.48 -0.78 5.54
C CYS A 99 -2.34 -1.89 6.13
N LYS A 100 -3.14 -1.55 7.13
CA LYS A 100 -4.20 -2.40 7.68
C LYS A 100 -5.48 -1.59 7.82
N VAL A 101 -6.59 -2.25 7.54
CA VAL A 101 -7.94 -1.76 7.82
C VAL A 101 -8.56 -2.66 8.87
N VAL A 102 -8.95 -2.08 10.00
CA VAL A 102 -9.53 -2.78 11.14
C VAL A 102 -11.02 -2.46 11.20
N LEU A 103 -11.86 -3.48 11.36
CA LEU A 103 -13.28 -3.26 11.68
C LEU A 103 -13.40 -2.92 13.17
N THR A 104 -13.75 -1.68 13.50
CA THR A 104 -13.71 -1.16 14.88
C THR A 104 -15.06 -1.20 15.57
N SER A 105 -16.16 -1.03 14.82
CA SER A 105 -17.51 -1.15 15.36
C SER A 105 -18.53 -1.50 14.26
N ILE A 106 -19.68 -2.03 14.67
CA ILE A 106 -20.81 -2.30 13.77
C ILE A 106 -22.09 -1.77 14.41
N ALA A 107 -22.80 -0.93 13.67
CA ALA A 107 -24.17 -0.51 13.96
C ALA A 107 -25.12 -1.29 13.06
N TYR A 108 -25.42 -2.53 13.46
CA TYR A 108 -26.19 -3.48 12.64
C TYR A 108 -27.58 -2.95 12.24
N MET A 109 -28.29 -2.30 13.16
CA MET A 109 -29.62 -1.75 12.89
C MET A 109 -29.59 -0.66 11.80
N ASP A 110 -28.49 0.08 11.72
CA ASP A 110 -28.28 1.15 10.74
C ASP A 110 -27.59 0.65 9.46
N ASN A 111 -27.23 -0.64 9.40
CA ASN A 111 -26.42 -1.25 8.35
C ASN A 111 -25.10 -0.49 8.10
N GLU A 112 -24.48 -0.03 9.18
CA GLU A 112 -23.23 0.74 9.19
C GLU A 112 -22.12 -0.04 9.88
N ALA A 113 -20.90 0.11 9.37
CA ALA A 113 -19.69 -0.43 9.97
C ALA A 113 -18.59 0.63 9.98
N SER A 114 -17.90 0.77 11.11
CA SER A 114 -16.79 1.71 11.27
C SER A 114 -15.47 0.99 11.10
N PHE A 115 -14.55 1.64 10.41
CA PHE A 115 -13.24 1.11 10.10
C PHE A 115 -12.17 2.11 10.50
N SER A 116 -11.02 1.58 10.90
CA SER A 116 -9.80 2.36 11.08
C SER A 116 -8.73 1.84 10.15
N LYS A 117 -8.18 2.72 9.33
CA LYS A 117 -7.04 2.47 8.46
C LYS A 117 -5.78 3.04 9.09
N SER A 118 -4.71 2.25 9.05
CA SER A 118 -3.38 2.72 9.39
C SER A 118 -2.34 2.19 8.41
N CYS A 119 -1.37 3.01 8.04
CA CYS A 119 -0.26 2.65 7.16
C CYS A 119 1.07 3.00 7.80
N TYR A 120 2.04 2.09 7.69
CA TYR A 120 3.38 2.29 8.20
C TYR A 120 4.42 1.84 7.17
N ASP A 121 5.60 2.46 7.26
CA ASP A 121 6.74 2.13 6.42
C ASP A 121 7.49 0.95 7.04
N LYS A 122 7.50 -0.20 6.34
CA LYS A 122 8.20 -1.41 6.80
C LYS A 122 9.69 -1.17 7.03
N SER A 123 10.30 -0.24 6.28
CA SER A 123 11.73 0.08 6.43
C SER A 123 12.05 0.84 7.72
N LYS A 124 11.03 1.43 8.37
CA LYS A 124 11.17 2.24 9.59
C LYS A 124 10.72 1.50 10.85
N GLN A 125 10.31 0.24 10.76
CA GLN A 125 10.03 -0.55 11.96
C GLN A 125 11.34 -0.89 12.68
N PRO A 126 11.46 -0.65 14.00
CA PRO A 126 12.58 -1.15 14.78
C PRO A 126 12.57 -2.68 14.68
N LYS A 127 13.70 -3.25 14.24
CA LYS A 127 13.92 -4.69 14.33
C LYS A 127 14.15 -5.00 15.81
N PHE A 128 13.19 -5.70 16.42
CA PHE A 128 13.35 -6.29 17.74
C PHE A 128 14.21 -7.55 17.65
#